data_AF-A0A2E5PD16-F1
#
_entry.id   AF-A0A2E5PD16-F1
#
_cell.length_a   1.000
_cell.length_b   1.000
_cell.length_c   1.000
_cell.angle_alpha   90.00
_cell.angle_beta   90.00
_cell.angle_gamma   90.00
#
_symmetry.space_group_name_H-M   'P 1'
#
loop_
_entity.id
_entity.type
_entity.pdbx_description
1 polymer ?
#
loop_
_entity_poly.entity_id
_entity_poly.type
_entity_poly.pdbx_seq_one_letter_code
_entity_poly.pdbx_strand_id
1 'polypeptide(L)'
;MLFHSELGQLAVVALAALLCGLVFARFKQPAIVGYILAGVILGPSALGLVENRDWVAMLAELGVLLLLFVIAMKMSLRSFRSIWKVALMAAAMQIAVATVITLALSRLFAWPLELAVLLGFVVSLSSTAVAIKMLEEIGELRSETGRLVVGILIGQDLAVVPMLLLLNGLAAEEGLDWTTIPGLLAAIGLLAALIWYLSRREKIRLPFSALAKRHREIVPLAALGCCLALAAISDFIGLTAAFGASIAGLAIGSTQSRRQMIRATEPIQGVLAMVFFLSIGLLIDLAYIWENFATVVVLLLLVLLVKSALNLFILRILGEPWPRAFLAGILLSQVGEFSFVLAGAGVAVSAVGIEGHRLIVAIIALSLVVSPLWLMTARRMRQLTAGGIWRLDDLLFAIYEQEARLILRGAKRGARDSSAVFQQFRNHIAELSHRMSEIRARRQVQSAAINDDENMTPLKGEVLPPERREFKRRA
;
A
#
# COMPACT_ATOMS: atom_id res chain seq x y z
N MET A 1 9.93 -17.98 -17.70
CA MET A 1 10.48 -16.72 -18.26
C MET A 1 9.60 -16.20 -19.41
N LEU A 2 8.48 -15.52 -19.13
CA LEU A 2 7.59 -14.96 -20.18
C LEU A 2 8.07 -13.61 -20.74
N PHE A 3 9.07 -12.96 -20.12
CA PHE A 3 9.60 -11.67 -20.55
C PHE A 3 11.13 -11.75 -20.68
N HIS A 4 11.64 -11.54 -21.89
CA HIS A 4 13.09 -11.45 -22.17
C HIS A 4 13.67 -10.05 -21.88
N SER A 5 12.84 -9.09 -21.48
CA SER A 5 13.25 -7.73 -21.12
C SER A 5 12.65 -7.32 -19.77
N GLU A 6 13.47 -6.66 -18.94
CA GLU A 6 13.07 -6.03 -17.66
C GLU A 6 11.86 -5.08 -17.83
N LEU A 7 11.73 -4.46 -19.01
CA LEU A 7 10.59 -3.61 -19.39
C LEU A 7 9.26 -4.37 -19.39
N GLY A 8 9.24 -5.65 -19.79
CA GLY A 8 8.04 -6.47 -19.79
C GLY A 8 7.52 -6.74 -18.38
N GLN A 9 8.42 -7.01 -17.44
CA GLN A 9 8.07 -7.20 -16.03
C GLN A 9 7.51 -5.91 -15.43
N LEU A 10 8.16 -4.76 -15.70
CA LEU A 10 7.68 -3.46 -15.23
C LEU A 10 6.28 -3.12 -15.77
N ALA A 11 6.01 -3.43 -17.05
CA ALA A 11 4.70 -3.22 -17.65
C ALA A 11 3.62 -4.08 -16.98
N VAL A 12 3.90 -5.35 -16.70
CA VAL A 12 2.97 -6.24 -15.98
C VAL A 12 2.72 -5.74 -14.57
N VAL A 13 3.77 -5.35 -13.85
CA VAL A 13 3.67 -4.79 -12.49
C VAL A 13 2.78 -3.55 -12.48
N ALA A 14 3.03 -2.59 -13.37
CA ALA A 14 2.27 -1.36 -13.47
C ALA A 14 0.80 -1.61 -13.87
N LEU A 15 0.55 -2.49 -14.84
CA LEU A 15 -0.81 -2.82 -15.28
C LEU A 15 -1.58 -3.58 -14.21
N ALA A 16 -0.97 -4.54 -13.52
CA ALA A 16 -1.60 -5.26 -12.43
C ALA A 16 -1.96 -4.33 -11.27
N ALA A 17 -1.03 -3.45 -10.88
CA ALA A 17 -1.27 -2.44 -9.84
C ALA A 17 -2.38 -1.46 -10.24
N LEU A 18 -2.40 -1.01 -11.49
CA LEU A 18 -3.47 -0.16 -12.03
C LEU A 18 -4.83 -0.87 -11.99
N LEU A 19 -4.92 -2.10 -12.49
CA LEU A 19 -6.15 -2.88 -12.51
C LEU A 19 -6.68 -3.12 -11.09
N CYS A 20 -5.83 -3.62 -10.19
CA CYS A 20 -6.22 -3.88 -8.80
C CYS A 20 -6.59 -2.58 -8.08
N GLY A 21 -5.82 -1.50 -8.26
CA GLY A 21 -6.12 -0.18 -7.71
C GLY A 21 -7.46 0.37 -8.21
N LEU A 22 -7.76 0.25 -9.50
CA LEU A 22 -9.04 0.65 -10.09
C LEU A 22 -10.21 -0.17 -9.55
N VAL A 23 -10.04 -1.48 -9.39
CA VAL A 23 -11.06 -2.36 -8.81
C VAL A 23 -11.42 -1.91 -7.40
N PHE A 24 -10.42 -1.68 -6.54
CA PHE A 24 -10.66 -1.22 -5.17
C PHE A 24 -11.24 0.20 -5.14
N ALA A 25 -10.74 1.12 -5.96
CA ALA A 25 -11.31 2.46 -6.09
C ALA A 25 -12.79 2.40 -6.52
N ARG A 26 -13.16 1.45 -7.38
CA ARG A 26 -14.55 1.22 -7.83
C ARG A 26 -15.47 0.75 -6.71
N PHE A 27 -14.93 0.00 -5.75
CA PHE A 27 -15.59 -0.40 -4.50
C PHE A 27 -15.55 0.67 -3.40
N LYS A 28 -15.09 1.90 -3.73
CA LYS A 28 -14.86 2.98 -2.75
C LYS A 28 -13.87 2.59 -1.65
N GLN A 29 -12.97 1.68 -1.97
CA GLN A 29 -11.88 1.25 -1.10
C GLN A 29 -10.59 1.99 -1.47
N PRO A 30 -9.68 2.19 -0.50
CA PRO A 30 -8.37 2.80 -0.75
C PRO A 30 -7.58 2.03 -1.81
N ALA A 31 -7.03 2.75 -2.79
CA ALA A 31 -6.28 2.14 -3.91
C ALA A 31 -5.05 1.35 -3.44
N ILE A 32 -4.52 1.70 -2.27
CA ILE A 32 -3.40 1.04 -1.60
C ILE A 32 -3.65 -0.45 -1.39
N VAL A 33 -4.87 -0.84 -1.03
CA VAL A 33 -5.23 -2.25 -0.87
C VAL A 33 -5.10 -2.99 -2.20
N GLY A 34 -5.47 -2.34 -3.30
CA GLY A 34 -5.27 -2.85 -4.65
C GLY A 34 -3.80 -3.03 -5.01
N TYR A 35 -2.91 -2.10 -4.60
CA TYR A 35 -1.47 -2.22 -4.87
C TYR A 35 -0.83 -3.38 -4.10
N ILE A 36 -1.19 -3.56 -2.82
CA ILE A 36 -0.73 -4.72 -2.04
C ILE A 36 -1.23 -6.03 -2.67
N LEU A 37 -2.52 -6.09 -3.07
CA LEU A 37 -3.08 -7.27 -3.72
C LEU A 37 -2.37 -7.58 -5.05
N ALA A 38 -2.01 -6.57 -5.83
CA ALA A 38 -1.21 -6.77 -7.04
C ALA A 38 0.15 -7.42 -6.72
N GLY A 39 0.79 -7.00 -5.63
CA GLY A 39 2.01 -7.64 -5.12
C GLY A 39 1.80 -9.10 -4.75
N VAL A 40 0.70 -9.43 -4.04
CA VAL A 40 0.36 -10.82 -3.70
C VAL A 40 0.18 -11.68 -4.95
N ILE A 41 -0.55 -11.17 -5.95
CA ILE A 41 -0.83 -11.89 -7.20
C ILE A 41 0.45 -12.10 -8.03
N LEU A 42 1.30 -11.08 -8.11
CA LEU A 42 2.54 -11.14 -8.89
C LEU A 42 3.68 -11.83 -8.15
N GLY A 43 3.56 -11.95 -6.83
CA GLY A 43 4.54 -12.52 -5.95
C GLY A 43 4.73 -14.04 -6.12
N PRO A 44 5.75 -14.58 -5.45
CA PRO A 44 6.14 -15.99 -5.54
C PRO A 44 5.03 -16.95 -5.08
N SER A 45 4.19 -16.51 -4.15
CA SER A 45 3.10 -17.34 -3.62
C SER A 45 1.91 -17.50 -4.58
N ALA A 46 1.90 -16.79 -5.71
CA ALA A 46 0.84 -16.86 -6.72
C ALA A 46 1.43 -17.09 -8.13
N LEU A 47 1.55 -16.04 -8.95
CA LEU A 47 2.00 -16.19 -10.34
C LEU A 47 3.53 -16.28 -10.48
N GLY A 48 4.29 -15.89 -9.45
CA GLY A 48 5.75 -15.94 -9.47
C GLY A 48 6.38 -15.12 -10.60
N LEU A 49 5.73 -14.05 -11.05
CA LEU A 49 6.18 -13.27 -12.20
C LEU A 49 7.27 -12.26 -11.84
N VAL A 50 7.38 -11.90 -10.57
CA VAL A 50 8.39 -10.98 -10.03
C VAL A 50 9.37 -11.77 -9.17
N GLU A 51 10.45 -12.25 -9.80
CA GLU A 51 11.53 -12.99 -9.12
C GLU A 51 12.66 -12.04 -8.66
N ASN A 52 12.93 -10.96 -9.39
CA ASN A 52 14.00 -10.02 -9.08
C ASN A 52 13.54 -8.97 -8.04
N ARG A 53 13.76 -9.29 -6.77
CA ARG A 53 13.30 -8.46 -5.63
C ARG A 53 14.13 -7.21 -5.40
N ASP A 54 15.37 -7.16 -5.87
CA ASP A 54 16.32 -6.12 -5.48
C ASP A 54 15.93 -4.74 -6.05
N TRP A 55 15.55 -4.68 -7.34
CA TRP A 55 15.09 -3.44 -7.96
C TRP A 55 13.76 -2.96 -7.35
N VAL A 56 12.85 -3.90 -7.06
CA VAL A 56 11.56 -3.56 -6.44
C VAL A 56 11.76 -3.05 -5.02
N ALA A 57 12.69 -3.63 -4.25
CA ALA A 57 13.04 -3.18 -2.91
C ALA A 57 13.60 -1.75 -2.92
N MET A 58 14.53 -1.45 -3.82
CA MET A 58 15.10 -0.10 -3.96
C MET A 58 14.03 0.94 -4.33
N LEU A 59 13.16 0.63 -5.31
CA LEU A 59 12.07 1.55 -5.69
C LEU A 59 11.03 1.70 -4.57
N ALA A 60 10.75 0.63 -3.83
CA ALA A 60 9.85 0.66 -2.69
C ALA A 60 10.38 1.56 -1.57
N GLU A 61 11.67 1.47 -1.26
CA GLU A 61 12.33 2.33 -0.29
C GLU A 61 12.22 3.81 -0.71
N LEU A 62 12.60 4.12 -1.96
CA LEU A 62 12.40 5.47 -2.53
C LEU A 62 10.94 5.93 -2.45
N GLY A 63 9.99 5.02 -2.62
CA GLY A 63 8.56 5.29 -2.48
C GLY A 63 8.13 5.71 -1.09
N VAL A 64 8.61 5.03 -0.05
CA VAL A 64 8.38 5.44 1.33
C VAL A 64 9.02 6.78 1.62
N LEU A 65 10.29 6.97 1.24
CA LEU A 65 11.00 8.23 1.46
C LEU A 65 10.24 9.41 0.85
N LEU A 66 9.84 9.28 -0.41
CA LEU A 66 9.14 10.34 -1.11
C LEU A 66 7.71 10.56 -0.58
N LEU A 67 7.03 9.50 -0.18
CA LEU A 67 5.73 9.58 0.50
C LEU A 67 5.84 10.44 1.77
N LEU A 68 6.74 10.07 2.68
CA LEU A 68 6.96 10.78 3.93
C LEU A 68 7.40 12.23 3.72
N PHE A 69 8.29 12.46 2.75
CA PHE A 69 8.73 13.79 2.35
C PHE A 69 7.57 14.69 1.89
N VAL A 70 6.74 14.21 0.95
CA VAL A 70 5.60 15.00 0.43
C VAL A 70 4.58 15.28 1.52
N ILE A 71 4.32 14.31 2.39
CA ILE A 71 3.42 14.51 3.52
C ILE A 71 3.97 15.55 4.49
N ALA A 72 5.26 15.45 4.84
CA ALA A 72 5.90 16.38 5.74
C ALA A 72 5.85 17.83 5.18
N MET A 73 5.99 18.00 3.86
CA MET A 73 5.76 19.29 3.20
C MET A 73 4.31 19.78 3.33
N LYS A 74 3.33 18.87 3.34
CA LYS A 74 1.91 19.18 3.53
C LYS A 74 1.57 19.56 4.99
N MET A 75 2.46 19.35 5.95
CA MET A 75 2.25 19.74 7.34
C MET A 75 2.63 21.20 7.62
N SER A 76 2.17 21.74 8.75
CA SER A 76 2.58 23.05 9.27
C SER A 76 3.36 22.87 10.56
N LEU A 77 4.67 23.19 10.56
CA LEU A 77 5.51 23.10 11.77
C LEU A 77 4.91 23.83 12.98
N ARG A 78 4.27 24.98 12.76
CA ARG A 78 3.62 25.75 13.84
C ARG A 78 2.54 24.96 14.54
N SER A 79 1.75 24.21 13.79
CA SER A 79 0.66 23.40 14.33
C SER A 79 1.15 22.07 14.90
N PHE A 80 2.33 21.59 14.49
CA PHE A 80 3.00 20.47 15.13
C PHE A 80 3.56 20.87 16.52
N ARG A 81 4.09 22.09 16.65
CA ARG A 81 4.62 22.61 17.92
C ARG A 81 3.58 22.72 19.04
N SER A 82 2.28 22.78 18.74
CA SER A 82 1.26 22.76 19.81
C SER A 82 1.02 21.36 20.38
N ILE A 83 1.37 20.30 19.65
CA ILE A 83 1.04 18.91 20.00
C ILE A 83 2.24 18.00 20.24
N TRP A 84 3.47 18.42 19.91
CA TRP A 84 4.65 17.55 19.94
C TRP A 84 4.88 16.88 21.31
N LYS A 85 4.59 17.57 22.42
CA LYS A 85 4.72 16.98 23.77
C LYS A 85 3.78 15.79 23.95
N VAL A 86 2.51 15.98 23.61
CA VAL A 86 1.48 14.94 23.69
C VAL A 86 1.82 13.80 22.74
N ALA A 87 2.25 14.12 21.52
CA ALA A 87 2.60 13.14 20.50
C ALA A 87 3.81 12.26 20.88
N LEU A 88 4.92 12.87 21.35
CA LEU A 88 6.10 12.12 21.77
C LEU A 88 5.82 11.30 23.04
N MET A 89 5.07 11.85 23.98
CA MET A 89 4.68 11.12 25.19
C MET A 89 3.75 9.95 24.86
N ALA A 90 2.81 10.12 23.94
CA ALA A 90 1.97 9.03 23.44
C ALA A 90 2.80 7.93 22.78
N ALA A 91 3.74 8.28 21.89
CA ALA A 91 4.65 7.32 21.27
C ALA A 91 5.47 6.55 22.32
N ALA A 92 6.08 7.26 23.28
CA ALA A 92 6.85 6.64 24.35
C ALA A 92 5.99 5.71 25.23
N MET A 93 4.77 6.13 25.58
CA MET A 93 3.83 5.28 26.33
C MET A 93 3.38 4.07 25.52
N GLN A 94 3.12 4.21 24.22
CA GLN A 94 2.73 3.09 23.35
C GLN A 94 3.82 2.03 23.31
N ILE A 95 5.08 2.46 23.18
CA ILE A 95 6.25 1.58 23.20
C ILE A 95 6.38 0.92 24.57
N ALA A 96 6.40 1.70 25.64
CA ALA A 96 6.58 1.18 26.99
C ALA A 96 5.47 0.19 27.38
N VAL A 97 4.21 0.54 27.15
CA VAL A 97 3.07 -0.32 27.50
C VAL A 97 3.05 -1.58 26.65
N ALA A 98 3.31 -1.49 25.34
CA ALA A 98 3.39 -2.68 24.47
C ALA A 98 4.50 -3.63 24.95
N THR A 99 5.69 -3.11 25.24
CA THR A 99 6.81 -3.90 25.76
C THR A 99 6.51 -4.51 27.13
N VAL A 100 5.86 -3.78 28.03
CA VAL A 100 5.44 -4.34 29.34
C VAL A 100 4.42 -5.46 29.16
N ILE A 101 3.46 -5.31 28.26
CA ILE A 101 2.47 -6.35 27.97
C ILE A 101 3.17 -7.59 27.41
N THR A 102 4.07 -7.45 26.44
CA THR A 102 4.76 -8.62 25.86
C THR A 102 5.74 -9.27 26.83
N LEU A 103 6.38 -8.51 27.73
CA LEU A 103 7.17 -9.05 28.85
C LEU A 103 6.31 -9.78 29.89
N ALA A 104 5.09 -9.32 30.14
CA ALA A 104 4.16 -10.04 31.01
C ALA A 104 3.72 -11.35 30.35
N LEU A 105 3.45 -11.34 29.04
CA LEU A 105 3.13 -12.55 28.28
C LEU A 105 4.32 -13.51 28.23
N SER A 106 5.56 -13.02 28.13
CA SER A 106 6.74 -13.90 28.09
C SER A 106 6.91 -14.69 29.38
N ARG A 107 6.57 -14.11 30.53
CA ARG A 107 6.53 -14.83 31.82
C ARG A 107 5.50 -15.95 31.83
N LEU A 108 4.35 -15.76 31.18
CA LEU A 108 3.27 -16.74 31.11
C LEU A 108 3.56 -17.88 30.13
N PHE A 109 4.18 -17.56 28.99
CA PHE A 109 4.46 -18.52 27.92
C PHE A 109 5.92 -19.00 27.88
N ALA A 110 6.73 -18.64 28.89
CA ALA A 110 8.15 -18.94 28.98
C ALA A 110 8.95 -18.52 27.72
N TRP A 111 8.61 -17.36 27.14
CA TRP A 111 9.34 -16.83 25.99
C TRP A 111 10.67 -16.18 26.42
N PRO A 112 11.71 -16.27 25.58
CA PRO A 112 12.96 -15.57 25.82
C PRO A 112 12.76 -14.05 25.88
N LEU A 113 13.62 -13.36 26.63
CA LEU A 113 13.50 -11.92 26.89
C LEU A 113 13.58 -11.12 25.60
N GLU A 114 14.48 -11.53 24.72
CA GLU A 114 14.78 -10.91 23.43
C GLU A 114 13.55 -10.97 22.52
N LEU A 115 12.84 -12.11 22.50
CA LEU A 115 11.58 -12.25 21.77
C LEU A 115 10.49 -11.33 22.34
N ALA A 116 10.38 -11.26 23.66
CA ALA A 116 9.37 -10.43 24.32
C ALA A 116 9.57 -8.94 24.01
N VAL A 117 10.81 -8.47 24.07
CA VAL A 117 11.18 -7.09 23.74
C VAL A 117 10.95 -6.82 22.24
N LEU A 118 11.39 -7.73 21.38
CA LEU A 118 11.17 -7.64 19.94
C LEU A 118 9.67 -7.51 19.60
N LEU A 119 8.83 -8.38 20.15
CA LEU A 119 7.37 -8.33 19.93
C LEU A 119 6.76 -7.03 20.45
N GLY A 120 7.24 -6.53 21.59
CA GLY A 120 6.81 -5.24 22.15
C GLY A 120 7.09 -4.09 21.19
N PHE A 121 8.32 -4.04 20.66
CA PHE A 121 8.72 -3.03 19.68
C PHE A 121 7.94 -3.17 18.37
N VAL A 122 7.89 -4.37 17.79
CA VAL A 122 7.14 -4.67 16.57
C VAL A 122 5.68 -4.24 16.69
N VAL A 123 5.00 -4.61 17.77
CA VAL A 123 3.57 -4.29 17.95
C VAL A 123 3.36 -2.81 18.26
N SER A 124 4.31 -2.12 18.91
CA SER A 124 4.17 -0.69 19.23
C SER A 124 4.17 0.22 17.99
N LEU A 125 4.99 -0.10 16.98
CA LEU A 125 5.18 0.75 15.80
C LEU A 125 3.99 0.69 14.85
N SER A 126 3.49 1.84 14.42
CA SER A 126 2.35 1.96 13.51
C SER A 126 2.81 2.36 12.12
N SER A 127 2.03 2.03 11.08
CA SER A 127 2.43 2.38 9.71
C SER A 127 2.15 3.84 9.40
N THR A 128 3.23 4.58 9.16
CA THR A 128 3.20 6.00 8.83
C THR A 128 2.59 6.21 7.45
N ALA A 129 3.08 5.46 6.45
CA ALA A 129 2.58 5.48 5.09
C ALA A 129 1.07 5.25 4.99
N VAL A 130 0.57 4.19 5.62
CA VAL A 130 -0.84 3.79 5.54
C VAL A 130 -1.75 4.72 6.35
N ALA A 131 -1.37 5.07 7.59
CA ALA A 131 -2.16 5.96 8.43
C ALA A 131 -2.39 7.32 7.77
N ILE A 132 -1.34 7.87 7.15
CA ILE A 132 -1.44 9.17 6.48
C ILE A 132 -2.32 9.08 5.25
N LYS A 133 -2.18 8.03 4.44
CA LYS A 133 -3.03 7.88 3.27
C LYS A 133 -4.50 7.74 3.64
N MET A 134 -4.80 6.98 4.69
CA MET A 134 -6.14 6.91 5.26
C MET A 134 -6.64 8.28 5.74
N LEU A 135 -5.79 9.09 6.41
CA LEU A 135 -6.11 10.47 6.79
C LEU A 135 -6.36 11.39 5.59
N GLU A 136 -5.60 11.27 4.51
CA GLU A 136 -5.80 12.03 3.27
C GLU A 136 -7.14 11.67 2.62
N GLU A 137 -7.45 10.38 2.50
CA GLU A 137 -8.67 9.88 1.86
C GLU A 137 -9.94 10.28 2.62
N ILE A 138 -9.88 10.34 3.96
CA ILE A 138 -11.01 10.79 4.77
C ILE A 138 -11.04 12.32 4.98
N GLY A 139 -10.06 13.06 4.45
CA GLY A 139 -9.97 14.52 4.54
C GLY A 139 -9.55 15.07 5.91
N GLU A 140 -9.03 14.22 6.80
CA GLU A 140 -8.69 14.57 8.19
C GLU A 140 -7.20 14.89 8.40
N LEU A 141 -6.34 14.78 7.36
CA LEU A 141 -4.88 15.01 7.51
C LEU A 141 -4.53 16.36 8.16
N ARG A 142 -5.31 17.40 7.88
CA ARG A 142 -5.08 18.76 8.41
C ARG A 142 -5.83 19.05 9.71
N SER A 143 -6.65 18.13 10.20
CA SER A 143 -7.41 18.33 11.45
C SER A 143 -6.50 18.19 12.68
N GLU A 144 -7.06 18.45 13.86
CA GLU A 144 -6.34 18.20 15.13
C GLU A 144 -5.95 16.73 15.26
N THR A 145 -6.85 15.81 14.91
CA THR A 145 -6.61 14.37 14.92
C THR A 145 -5.49 14.00 13.94
N GLY A 146 -5.54 14.51 12.71
CA GLY A 146 -4.50 14.23 11.72
C GLY A 146 -3.13 14.71 12.17
N ARG A 147 -3.04 15.92 12.74
CA ARG A 147 -1.79 16.44 13.29
C ARG A 147 -1.27 15.56 14.43
N LEU A 148 -2.13 15.16 15.36
CA LEU A 148 -1.77 14.29 16.49
C LEU A 148 -1.23 12.94 16.00
N VAL A 149 -1.97 12.26 15.12
CA VAL A 149 -1.57 10.96 14.55
C VAL A 149 -0.22 11.06 13.85
N VAL A 150 -0.03 12.04 12.97
CA VAL A 150 1.26 12.22 12.30
C VAL A 150 2.39 12.51 13.28
N GLY A 151 2.11 13.27 14.34
CA GLY A 151 3.13 13.54 15.33
C GLY A 151 3.54 12.31 16.14
N ILE A 152 2.58 11.43 16.45
CA ILE A 152 2.86 10.16 17.13
C ILE A 152 3.72 9.27 16.22
N LEU A 153 3.36 9.18 14.93
CA LEU A 153 4.12 8.42 13.94
C LEU A 153 5.57 8.91 13.81
N ILE A 154 5.79 10.23 13.76
CA ILE A 154 7.16 10.80 13.77
C ILE A 154 7.92 10.41 15.04
N GLY A 155 7.24 10.41 16.20
CA GLY A 155 7.84 9.98 17.46
C GLY A 155 8.20 8.49 17.47
N GLN A 156 7.36 7.65 16.86
CA GLN A 156 7.60 6.21 16.69
C GLN A 156 8.79 5.95 15.74
N ASP A 157 8.84 6.65 14.60
CA ASP A 157 9.95 6.52 13.63
C ASP A 157 11.30 6.89 14.27
N LEU A 158 11.33 7.91 15.14
CA LEU A 158 12.54 8.28 15.90
C LEU A 158 12.96 7.21 16.91
N ALA A 159 11.99 6.43 17.43
CA ALA A 159 12.26 5.39 18.40
C ALA A 159 12.81 4.10 17.78
N VAL A 160 12.78 3.94 16.45
CA VAL A 160 13.28 2.73 15.77
C VAL A 160 14.77 2.50 16.03
N VAL A 161 15.59 3.57 15.99
CA VAL A 161 17.03 3.48 16.23
C VAL A 161 17.36 3.01 17.65
N PRO A 162 16.85 3.64 18.72
CA PRO A 162 17.10 3.14 20.07
C PRO A 162 16.49 1.73 20.28
N MET A 163 15.39 1.37 19.63
CA MET A 163 14.87 0.00 19.69
C MET A 163 15.85 -1.02 19.10
N LEU A 164 16.43 -0.75 17.93
CA LEU A 164 17.43 -1.62 17.31
C LEU A 164 18.68 -1.75 18.17
N LEU A 165 19.15 -0.64 18.75
CA LEU A 165 20.30 -0.62 19.67
C LEU A 165 20.01 -1.49 20.90
N LEU A 166 18.85 -1.30 21.53
CA LEU A 166 18.43 -2.10 22.68
C LEU A 166 18.32 -3.59 22.33
N LEU A 167 17.74 -3.92 21.17
CA LEU A 167 17.59 -5.30 20.72
C LEU A 167 18.95 -5.97 20.51
N ASN A 168 19.89 -5.28 19.86
CA ASN A 168 21.26 -5.79 19.65
C ASN A 168 22.04 -5.92 20.96
N GLY A 169 21.90 -4.94 21.86
CA GLY A 169 22.59 -4.97 23.15
C GLY A 169 22.06 -6.03 24.12
N LEU A 170 20.80 -6.46 23.98
CA LEU A 170 20.26 -7.59 24.75
C LEU A 170 20.87 -8.93 24.31
N ALA A 171 21.31 -9.03 23.07
CA ALA A 171 21.89 -10.25 22.52
C ALA A 171 23.43 -10.31 22.61
N ALA A 172 24.08 -9.17 22.86
CA ALA A 172 25.53 -9.11 23.04
C ALA A 172 25.93 -9.62 24.43
N GLU A 173 26.91 -10.52 24.50
CA GLU A 173 27.44 -11.05 25.76
C GLU A 173 28.05 -9.95 26.65
N GLU A 174 28.63 -8.91 26.05
CA GLU A 174 29.22 -7.76 26.74
C GLU A 174 28.18 -6.68 27.12
N GLY A 175 26.91 -6.87 26.76
CA GLY A 175 25.81 -5.93 27.00
C GLY A 175 25.76 -4.78 25.98
N LEU A 176 25.16 -3.65 26.38
CA LEU A 176 25.03 -2.48 25.51
C LEU A 176 26.41 -1.87 25.20
N ASP A 177 26.75 -1.79 23.92
CA ASP A 177 27.93 -1.06 23.47
C ASP A 177 27.73 0.45 23.68
N TRP A 178 28.31 0.96 24.78
CA TRP A 178 28.25 2.36 25.17
C TRP A 178 28.84 3.30 24.13
N THR A 179 29.63 2.81 23.16
CA THR A 179 30.18 3.62 22.07
C THR A 179 29.13 4.08 21.05
N THR A 180 27.96 3.42 21.02
CA THR A 180 26.83 3.76 20.12
C THR A 180 25.92 4.86 20.67
N ILE A 181 25.92 5.08 21.99
CA ILE A 181 25.08 6.07 22.68
C ILE A 181 25.42 7.52 22.29
N PRO A 182 26.71 7.93 22.15
CA PRO A 182 27.07 9.25 21.63
C PRO A 182 26.49 9.52 20.24
N GLY A 183 26.45 8.51 19.36
CA GLY A 183 25.85 8.61 18.03
C GLY A 183 24.35 8.89 18.10
N LEU A 184 23.63 8.14 18.93
CA LEU A 184 22.20 8.34 19.18
C LEU A 184 21.91 9.74 19.78
N LEU A 185 22.69 10.18 20.76
CA LEU A 185 22.55 11.50 21.38
C LEU A 185 22.86 12.64 20.41
N ALA A 186 23.90 12.48 19.58
CA ALA A 186 24.23 13.44 18.53
C ALA A 186 23.10 13.53 17.49
N ALA A 187 22.49 12.41 17.16
CA ALA A 187 21.39 12.33 16.21
C ALA A 187 20.10 12.99 16.72
N ILE A 188 19.73 12.72 17.98
CA ILE A 188 18.62 13.39 18.69
C ILE A 188 18.91 14.90 18.85
N GLY A 189 20.16 15.26 19.17
CA GLY A 189 20.60 16.65 19.30
C GLY A 189 20.55 17.43 17.98
N LEU A 190 21.01 16.82 16.88
CA LEU A 190 20.93 17.37 15.53
C LEU A 190 19.47 17.59 15.12
N LEU A 191 18.59 16.63 15.39
CA LEU A 191 17.16 16.77 15.15
C LEU A 191 16.58 17.94 15.93
N ALA A 192 16.85 18.00 17.24
CA ALA A 192 16.33 19.05 18.10
C ALA A 192 16.82 20.43 17.64
N ALA A 193 18.10 20.53 17.26
CA ALA A 193 18.72 21.74 16.72
C ALA A 193 18.08 22.15 15.39
N LEU A 194 17.82 21.20 14.50
CA LEU A 194 17.23 21.44 13.19
C LEU A 194 15.75 21.84 13.31
N ILE A 195 14.96 21.17 14.15
CA ILE A 195 13.58 21.57 14.48
C ILE A 195 13.57 22.96 15.11
N TRP A 196 14.49 23.26 16.02
CA TRP A 196 14.61 24.57 16.64
C TRP A 196 14.96 25.67 15.63
N TYR A 197 15.93 25.40 14.74
CA TYR A 197 16.36 26.30 13.67
C TYR A 197 15.22 26.55 12.67
N LEU A 198 14.57 25.50 12.18
CA LEU A 198 13.43 25.55 11.25
C LEU A 198 12.17 26.17 11.89
N SER A 199 12.08 26.18 13.22
CA SER A 199 10.98 26.80 13.96
C SER A 199 11.14 28.32 14.14
N ARG A 200 12.27 28.93 13.73
CA ARG A 200 12.44 30.40 13.77
C ARG A 200 11.50 31.09 12.76
N ARG A 201 11.02 32.29 13.09
CA ARG A 201 9.90 32.98 12.39
C ARG A 201 10.16 33.34 10.93
N GLU A 202 11.40 33.26 10.47
CA GLU A 202 11.77 33.68 9.13
C GLU A 202 11.48 32.57 8.13
N LYS A 203 10.68 32.88 7.11
CA LYS A 203 10.47 31.98 5.98
C LYS A 203 11.82 31.76 5.32
N ILE A 204 12.39 30.58 5.49
CA ILE A 204 13.66 30.21 4.87
C ILE A 204 13.54 30.39 3.35
N ARG A 205 14.36 31.29 2.81
CA ARG A 205 14.54 31.41 1.37
C ARG A 205 15.57 30.37 0.99
N LEU A 206 15.15 29.28 0.36
CA LEU A 206 16.10 28.33 -0.21
C LEU A 206 17.01 29.10 -1.19
N PRO A 207 18.32 28.82 -1.24
CA PRO A 207 19.24 29.50 -2.16
C PRO A 207 18.77 29.37 -3.62
N PHE A 208 18.10 28.27 -3.95
CA PHE A 208 17.51 28.00 -5.26
C PHE A 208 16.15 28.68 -5.50
N SER A 209 15.54 29.34 -4.52
CA SER A 209 14.20 29.95 -4.65
C SER A 209 14.13 31.07 -5.70
N ALA A 210 15.25 31.75 -5.96
CA ALA A 210 15.37 32.73 -7.02
C ALA A 210 15.48 32.07 -8.42
N LEU A 211 16.23 30.98 -8.54
CA LEU A 211 16.40 30.24 -9.82
C LEU A 211 15.18 29.37 -10.17
N ALA A 212 14.52 28.79 -9.17
CA ALA A 212 13.32 27.95 -9.30
C ALA A 212 12.08 28.71 -9.83
N LYS A 213 12.07 30.05 -9.67
CA LYS A 213 11.05 30.91 -10.31
C LYS A 213 11.22 30.98 -11.83
N ARG A 214 12.43 30.76 -12.34
CA ARG A 214 12.79 30.93 -13.75
C ARG A 214 12.68 29.63 -14.56
N HIS A 215 12.89 28.47 -13.93
CA HIS A 215 12.83 27.16 -14.60
C HIS A 215 11.99 26.14 -13.79
N ARG A 216 10.76 25.87 -14.27
CA ARG A 216 9.81 24.96 -13.59
C ARG A 216 10.31 23.51 -13.51
N GLU A 217 11.16 23.10 -14.44
CA GLU A 217 11.71 21.73 -14.56
C GLU A 217 12.74 21.40 -13.47
N ILE A 218 13.41 22.42 -12.91
CA ILE A 218 14.43 22.23 -11.86
C ILE A 218 13.79 21.95 -10.50
N VAL A 219 12.52 22.33 -10.31
CA VAL A 219 11.85 22.26 -9.00
C VAL A 219 11.62 20.83 -8.50
N PRO A 220 11.10 19.87 -9.30
CA PRO A 220 11.05 18.48 -8.89
C PRO A 220 12.42 17.92 -8.54
N LEU A 221 13.44 18.21 -9.37
CA LEU A 221 14.81 17.73 -9.16
C LEU A 221 15.43 18.28 -7.87
N ALA A 222 15.22 19.57 -7.58
CA ALA A 222 15.69 20.19 -6.33
C ALA A 222 14.97 19.61 -5.10
N ALA A 223 13.68 19.31 -5.20
CA ALA A 223 12.93 18.70 -4.12
C ALA A 223 13.38 17.26 -3.86
N LEU A 224 13.55 16.45 -4.92
CA LEU A 224 14.08 15.09 -4.83
C LEU A 224 15.52 15.09 -4.30
N GLY A 225 16.39 15.95 -4.82
CA GLY A 225 17.77 16.07 -4.36
C GLY A 225 17.85 16.44 -2.88
N CYS A 226 17.00 17.34 -2.39
CA CYS A 226 16.94 17.68 -0.97
C CYS A 226 16.43 16.52 -0.11
N CYS A 227 15.38 15.82 -0.58
CA CYS A 227 14.85 14.63 0.08
C CYS A 227 15.93 13.55 0.23
N LEU A 228 16.59 13.18 -0.87
CA LEU A 228 17.61 12.14 -0.90
C LEU A 228 18.88 12.54 -0.14
N ALA A 229 19.33 13.80 -0.26
CA ALA A 229 20.50 14.26 0.46
C ALA A 229 20.31 14.18 1.98
N LEU A 230 19.17 14.63 2.50
CA LEU A 230 18.90 14.55 3.94
C LEU A 230 18.59 13.12 4.40
N ALA A 231 17.96 12.28 3.55
CA ALA A 231 17.81 10.86 3.82
C ALA A 231 19.17 10.16 3.94
N ALA A 232 20.10 10.41 3.01
CA ALA A 232 21.45 9.85 3.03
C ALA A 232 22.29 10.36 4.20
N ILE A 233 22.19 11.66 4.55
CA ILE A 233 22.86 12.21 5.74
C ILE A 233 22.31 11.56 7.02
N SER A 234 20.99 11.36 7.09
CA SER A 234 20.34 10.68 8.22
C SER A 234 20.86 9.26 8.37
N ASP A 235 20.88 8.49 7.28
CA ASP A 235 21.40 7.13 7.24
C ASP A 235 22.88 7.05 7.63
N PHE A 236 23.71 7.96 7.12
CA PHE A 236 25.13 8.05 7.45
C PHE A 236 25.41 8.30 8.95
N ILE A 237 24.51 9.01 9.63
CA ILE A 237 24.62 9.30 11.08
C ILE A 237 23.98 8.18 11.92
N GLY A 238 23.49 7.10 11.29
CA GLY A 238 22.87 5.95 11.96
C GLY A 238 21.39 6.15 12.30
N LEU A 239 20.72 7.10 11.66
CA LEU A 239 19.26 7.27 11.73
C LEU A 239 18.57 6.63 10.54
N THR A 240 17.24 6.48 10.59
CA THR A 240 16.51 5.95 9.43
C THR A 240 16.50 6.95 8.27
N ALA A 241 16.64 6.49 7.03
CA ALA A 241 16.54 7.35 5.85
C ALA A 241 15.18 8.08 5.77
N ALA A 242 14.10 7.40 6.19
CA ALA A 242 12.74 7.91 6.28
C ALA A 242 12.59 9.15 7.17
N PHE A 243 13.34 9.17 8.26
CA PHE A 243 13.38 10.31 9.15
C PHE A 243 14.05 11.52 8.48
N GLY A 244 15.17 11.33 7.79
CA GLY A 244 15.82 12.37 6.99
C GLY A 244 14.91 12.94 5.90
N ALA A 245 14.19 12.08 5.19
CA ALA A 245 13.18 12.48 4.20
C ALA A 245 12.04 13.29 4.83
N SER A 246 11.55 12.90 6.01
CA SER A 246 10.52 13.63 6.74
C SER A 246 10.99 15.03 7.17
N ILE A 247 12.22 15.14 7.66
CA ILE A 247 12.85 16.42 8.01
C ILE A 247 12.97 17.32 6.78
N ALA A 248 13.45 16.79 5.66
CA ALA A 248 13.55 17.53 4.41
C ALA A 248 12.19 18.12 4.01
N GLY A 249 11.14 17.33 4.14
CA GLY A 249 9.78 17.75 3.84
C GLY A 249 9.28 18.82 4.80
N LEU A 250 9.55 18.68 6.10
CA LEU A 250 9.22 19.69 7.11
C LEU A 250 9.96 21.02 6.83
N ALA A 251 11.24 20.95 6.51
CA ALA A 251 12.07 22.11 6.17
C ALA A 251 11.50 22.86 4.97
N ILE A 252 11.22 22.14 3.88
CA ILE A 252 10.64 22.72 2.66
C ILE A 252 9.20 23.22 2.91
N GLY A 253 8.42 22.52 3.73
CA GLY A 253 7.07 22.89 4.12
C GLY A 253 6.98 24.24 4.84
N SER A 254 8.09 24.74 5.40
CA SER A 254 8.18 26.07 6.03
C SER A 254 8.49 27.21 5.04
N THR A 255 8.87 26.88 3.80
CA THR A 255 9.33 27.84 2.78
C THR A 255 8.16 28.43 1.95
N GLN A 256 8.43 29.50 1.20
CA GLN A 256 7.46 30.07 0.25
C GLN A 256 7.19 29.15 -0.95
N SER A 257 8.15 28.29 -1.31
CA SER A 257 8.08 27.41 -2.47
C SER A 257 7.30 26.11 -2.23
N ARG A 258 6.80 25.88 -1.01
CA ARG A 258 6.05 24.67 -0.61
C ARG A 258 5.00 24.23 -1.63
N ARG A 259 4.12 25.13 -2.08
CA ARG A 259 3.02 24.76 -3.00
C ARG A 259 3.55 24.28 -4.35
N GLN A 260 4.63 24.89 -4.83
CA GLN A 260 5.26 24.52 -6.09
C GLN A 260 5.95 23.16 -5.97
N MET A 261 6.67 22.93 -4.87
CA MET A 261 7.36 21.66 -4.61
C MET A 261 6.40 20.48 -4.40
N ILE A 262 5.30 20.67 -3.66
CA ILE A 262 4.26 19.63 -3.52
C ILE A 262 3.68 19.26 -4.89
N ARG A 263 3.25 20.23 -5.70
CA ARG A 263 2.69 19.97 -7.04
C ARG A 263 3.68 19.24 -7.96
N ALA A 264 4.97 19.54 -7.82
CA ALA A 264 6.02 18.93 -8.63
C ALA A 264 6.33 17.48 -8.21
N THR A 265 6.18 17.13 -6.94
CA THR A 265 6.62 15.85 -6.38
C THR A 265 5.48 14.86 -6.14
N GLU A 266 4.25 15.34 -5.96
CA GLU A 266 3.07 14.52 -5.69
C GLU A 266 2.80 13.44 -6.76
N PRO A 267 2.94 13.69 -8.08
CA PRO A 267 2.78 12.64 -9.08
C PRO A 267 3.84 11.53 -8.98
N ILE A 268 5.10 11.91 -8.75
CA ILE A 268 6.23 10.98 -8.58
C ILE A 268 6.00 10.13 -7.32
N GLN A 269 5.58 10.79 -6.25
CA GLN A 269 5.24 10.18 -4.98
C GLN A 269 4.09 9.17 -5.11
N GLY A 270 3.07 9.45 -5.93
CA GLY A 270 1.98 8.50 -6.20
C GLY A 270 2.46 7.21 -6.87
N VAL A 271 3.34 7.33 -7.86
CA VAL A 271 3.91 6.18 -8.59
C VAL A 271 4.82 5.35 -7.68
N LEU A 272 5.74 5.99 -6.95
CA LEU A 272 6.66 5.25 -6.09
C LEU A 272 5.95 4.65 -4.86
N ALA A 273 4.92 5.32 -4.32
CA ALA A 273 4.11 4.74 -3.25
C ALA A 273 3.38 3.46 -3.70
N MET A 274 2.95 3.39 -4.97
CA MET A 274 2.40 2.16 -5.54
C MET A 274 3.43 1.02 -5.49
N VAL A 275 4.68 1.27 -5.88
CA VAL A 275 5.75 0.25 -5.84
C VAL A 275 6.04 -0.20 -4.40
N PHE A 276 6.04 0.73 -3.44
CA PHE A 276 6.17 0.39 -2.02
C PHE A 276 5.07 -0.55 -1.53
N PHE A 277 3.80 -0.21 -1.77
CA PHE A 277 2.70 -1.05 -1.31
C PHE A 277 2.67 -2.41 -2.05
N LEU A 278 3.07 -2.42 -3.31
CA LEU A 278 3.25 -3.66 -4.06
C LEU A 278 4.35 -4.54 -3.46
N SER A 279 5.49 -3.97 -3.03
CA SER A 279 6.57 -4.76 -2.43
C SER A 279 6.16 -5.41 -1.11
N ILE A 280 5.31 -4.76 -0.32
CA ILE A 280 4.70 -5.38 0.88
C ILE A 280 3.89 -6.62 0.48
N GLY A 281 3.16 -6.56 -0.63
CA GLY A 281 2.43 -7.71 -1.17
C GLY A 281 3.35 -8.87 -1.57
N LEU A 282 4.56 -8.58 -2.06
CA LEU A 282 5.55 -9.60 -2.41
C LEU A 282 6.15 -10.32 -1.18
N LEU A 283 6.04 -9.72 0.01
CA LEU A 283 6.49 -10.33 1.28
C LEU A 283 5.47 -11.31 1.86
N ILE A 284 4.23 -11.31 1.37
CA ILE A 284 3.16 -12.17 1.88
C ILE A 284 3.35 -13.60 1.37
N ASP A 285 3.56 -14.53 2.30
CA ASP A 285 3.60 -15.96 2.03
C ASP A 285 2.19 -16.57 2.21
N LEU A 286 1.48 -16.79 1.10
CA LEU A 286 0.12 -17.36 1.15
C LEU A 286 0.10 -18.81 1.62
N ALA A 287 1.14 -19.60 1.33
CA ALA A 287 1.20 -21.00 1.74
C ALA A 287 1.32 -21.07 3.26
N TYR A 288 2.23 -20.28 3.84
CA TYR A 288 2.38 -20.17 5.28
C TYR A 288 1.09 -19.70 5.98
N ILE A 289 0.42 -18.67 5.43
CA ILE A 289 -0.84 -18.16 5.98
C ILE A 289 -1.93 -19.23 5.92
N TRP A 290 -2.00 -20.02 4.84
CA TRP A 290 -3.00 -21.07 4.71
C TRP A 290 -2.77 -22.20 5.73
N GLU A 291 -1.52 -22.64 5.89
CA GLU A 291 -1.14 -23.67 6.85
C GLU A 291 -1.39 -23.22 8.30
N ASN A 292 -1.17 -21.94 8.60
CA ASN A 292 -1.31 -21.36 9.94
C ASN A 292 -2.54 -20.45 10.09
N PHE A 293 -3.58 -20.68 9.28
CA PHE A 293 -4.69 -19.74 9.10
C PHE A 293 -5.34 -19.31 10.42
N ALA A 294 -5.65 -20.27 11.30
CA ALA A 294 -6.27 -19.99 12.59
C ALA A 294 -5.38 -19.08 13.46
N THR A 295 -4.10 -19.41 13.59
CA THR A 295 -3.13 -18.63 14.37
C THR A 295 -2.96 -17.22 13.81
N VAL A 296 -2.80 -17.09 12.49
CA VAL A 296 -2.62 -15.80 11.82
C VAL A 296 -3.84 -14.90 12.02
N VAL A 297 -5.05 -15.43 11.82
CA VAL A 297 -6.29 -14.65 11.96
C VAL A 297 -6.51 -14.23 13.42
N VAL A 298 -6.32 -15.14 14.38
CA VAL A 298 -6.49 -14.82 15.81
C VAL A 298 -5.49 -13.75 16.24
N LEU A 299 -4.21 -13.90 15.88
CA LEU A 299 -3.18 -12.91 16.24
C LEU A 299 -3.40 -11.57 15.53
N LEU A 300 -3.80 -11.58 14.26
CA LEU A 300 -4.13 -10.36 13.53
C LEU A 300 -5.26 -9.58 14.21
N LEU A 301 -6.37 -10.26 14.54
CA LEU A 301 -7.50 -9.64 15.23
C LEU A 301 -7.09 -9.15 16.62
N LEU A 302 -6.32 -9.95 17.36
CA LEU A 302 -5.81 -9.57 18.67
C LEU A 302 -4.95 -8.30 18.57
N VAL A 303 -4.01 -8.24 17.64
CA VAL A 303 -3.15 -7.07 17.43
C VAL A 303 -3.97 -5.83 17.10
N LEU A 304 -4.91 -5.92 16.15
CA LEU A 304 -5.75 -4.77 15.77
C LEU A 304 -6.62 -4.30 16.94
N LEU A 305 -7.24 -5.22 17.68
CA LEU A 305 -8.10 -4.90 18.82
C LEU A 305 -7.32 -4.32 19.99
N VAL A 306 -6.28 -5.03 20.45
CA VAL A 306 -5.46 -4.63 21.60
C VAL A 306 -4.78 -3.30 21.30
N LYS A 307 -4.22 -3.11 20.10
CA LYS A 307 -3.55 -1.86 19.75
C LYS A 307 -4.52 -0.71 19.60
N SER A 308 -5.69 -0.91 19.00
CA SER A 308 -6.76 0.11 18.96
C SER A 308 -7.15 0.54 20.37
N ALA A 309 -7.35 -0.42 21.29
CA ALA A 309 -7.73 -0.16 22.67
C ALA A 309 -6.63 0.54 23.46
N LEU A 310 -5.39 0.06 23.34
CA LEU A 310 -4.21 0.64 23.97
C LEU A 310 -3.99 2.08 23.52
N ASN A 311 -4.04 2.33 22.21
CA ASN A 311 -3.88 3.67 21.67
C ASN A 311 -5.00 4.61 22.15
N LEU A 312 -6.25 4.16 22.10
CA LEU A 312 -7.39 4.91 22.63
C LEU A 312 -7.16 5.26 24.11
N PHE A 313 -6.80 4.28 24.93
CA PHE A 313 -6.62 4.46 26.38
C PHE A 313 -5.48 5.42 26.70
N ILE A 314 -4.32 5.27 26.04
CA ILE A 314 -3.17 6.18 26.21
C ILE A 314 -3.58 7.60 25.85
N LEU A 315 -4.22 7.81 24.70
CA LEU A 315 -4.65 9.15 24.30
C LEU A 315 -5.68 9.75 25.26
N ARG A 316 -6.56 8.93 25.84
CA ARG A 316 -7.51 9.37 26.88
C ARG A 316 -6.79 9.80 28.17
N ILE A 317 -5.77 9.06 28.62
CA ILE A 317 -4.94 9.45 29.77
C ILE A 317 -4.23 10.78 29.50
N LEU A 318 -3.79 11.00 28.26
CA LEU A 318 -3.14 12.25 27.86
C LEU A 318 -4.09 13.43 27.64
N GLY A 319 -5.39 13.26 27.95
CA GLY A 319 -6.38 14.33 27.92
C GLY A 319 -7.07 14.55 26.58
N GLU A 320 -6.84 13.70 25.57
CA GLU A 320 -7.50 13.82 24.27
C GLU A 320 -8.97 13.44 24.36
N PRO A 321 -9.90 14.24 23.80
CA PRO A 321 -11.32 13.95 23.90
C PRO A 321 -11.68 12.67 23.13
N TRP A 322 -12.73 11.98 23.58
CA TRP A 322 -13.14 10.67 23.08
C TRP A 322 -13.23 10.57 21.54
N PRO A 323 -13.86 11.53 20.83
CA PRO A 323 -13.87 11.57 19.36
C PRO A 323 -12.50 11.51 18.70
N ARG A 324 -11.52 12.24 19.25
CA ARG A 324 -10.16 12.33 18.73
C ARG A 324 -9.37 11.06 19.08
N ALA A 325 -9.41 10.66 20.34
CA ALA A 325 -8.71 9.48 20.85
C ALA A 325 -9.16 8.19 20.15
N PHE A 326 -10.47 8.03 19.88
CA PHE A 326 -11.01 6.88 19.14
C PHE A 326 -10.50 6.84 17.71
N LEU A 327 -10.68 7.93 16.96
CA LEU A 327 -10.26 7.97 15.56
C LEU A 327 -8.74 7.80 15.42
N ALA A 328 -7.96 8.49 16.26
CA ALA A 328 -6.51 8.34 16.30
C ALA A 328 -6.08 6.91 16.69
N GLY A 329 -6.75 6.30 17.68
CA GLY A 329 -6.40 4.96 18.13
C GLY A 329 -6.56 3.89 17.06
N ILE A 330 -7.62 4.01 16.25
CA ILE A 330 -7.88 3.12 15.11
C ILE A 330 -6.92 3.40 13.95
N LEU A 331 -6.63 4.66 13.65
CA LEU A 331 -5.67 5.05 12.62
C LEU A 331 -4.23 4.58 12.92
N LEU A 332 -3.93 4.27 14.18
CA LEU A 332 -2.63 3.79 14.67
C LEU A 332 -2.65 2.30 15.02
N SER A 333 -3.69 1.54 14.63
CA SER A 333 -3.87 0.15 15.06
C SER A 333 -3.08 -0.88 14.27
N GLN A 334 -2.66 -0.54 13.05
CA GLN A 334 -1.86 -1.39 12.18
C GLN A 334 -0.40 -1.42 12.62
N VAL A 335 0.32 -2.46 12.23
CA VAL A 335 1.75 -2.58 12.50
C VAL A 335 2.54 -1.88 11.39
N GLY A 336 3.60 -1.16 11.76
CA GLY A 336 4.40 -0.34 10.86
C GLY A 336 5.36 -1.12 9.97
N GLU A 337 5.75 -0.49 8.85
CA GLU A 337 6.75 -1.01 7.91
C GLU A 337 8.14 -1.19 8.55
N PHE A 338 8.51 -0.33 9.50
CA PHE A 338 9.77 -0.49 10.25
C PHE A 338 9.78 -1.74 11.13
N SER A 339 8.62 -2.32 11.42
CA SER A 339 8.55 -3.61 12.11
C SER A 339 9.10 -4.75 11.25
N PHE A 340 9.16 -4.63 9.91
CA PHE A 340 9.88 -5.59 9.07
C PHE A 340 11.38 -5.57 9.36
N VAL A 341 11.95 -4.37 9.55
CA VAL A 341 13.36 -4.18 9.89
C VAL A 341 13.66 -4.76 11.28
N LEU A 342 12.80 -4.47 12.27
CA LEU A 342 12.93 -5.07 13.61
C LEU A 342 12.81 -6.60 13.57
N ALA A 343 11.85 -7.14 12.81
CA ALA A 343 11.69 -8.58 12.68
C ALA A 343 12.92 -9.24 12.04
N GLY A 344 13.56 -8.59 11.08
CA GLY A 344 14.83 -9.04 10.51
C GLY A 344 16.00 -8.95 11.49
N ALA A 345 16.12 -7.84 12.22
CA ALA A 345 17.11 -7.69 13.29
C ALA A 345 16.93 -8.76 14.39
N GLY A 346 15.69 -9.09 14.73
CA GLY A 346 15.33 -10.17 15.64
C GLY A 346 15.87 -11.54 15.22
N VAL A 347 15.91 -11.83 13.92
CA VAL A 347 16.53 -13.05 13.39
C VAL A 347 18.05 -13.00 13.54
N ALA A 348 18.66 -11.85 13.23
CA ALA A 348 20.11 -11.66 13.33
C ALA A 348 20.64 -11.88 14.75
N VAL A 349 19.84 -11.51 15.75
CA VAL A 349 20.17 -11.70 17.18
C VAL A 349 19.62 -13.01 17.78
N SER A 350 19.09 -13.91 16.94
CA SER A 350 18.46 -15.18 17.37
C SER A 350 17.28 -15.02 18.35
N ALA A 351 16.69 -13.82 18.45
CA ALA A 351 15.48 -13.58 19.25
C ALA A 351 14.25 -14.28 18.65
N VAL A 352 14.23 -14.48 17.32
CA VAL A 352 13.16 -15.19 16.64
C VAL A 352 13.73 -16.11 15.56
N GLY A 353 13.23 -17.34 15.51
CA GLY A 353 13.55 -18.28 14.43
C GLY A 353 12.86 -17.91 13.11
N ILE A 354 13.19 -18.63 12.03
CA ILE A 354 12.65 -18.41 10.68
C ILE A 354 11.12 -18.46 10.67
N GLU A 355 10.52 -19.43 11.37
CA GLU A 355 9.07 -19.59 11.44
C GLU A 355 8.40 -18.42 12.18
N GLY A 356 8.98 -17.95 13.29
CA GLY A 356 8.46 -16.79 13.99
C GLY A 356 8.60 -15.49 13.17
N HIS A 357 9.69 -15.36 12.40
CA HIS A 357 9.87 -14.26 11.47
C HIS A 357 8.78 -14.25 10.39
N ARG A 358 8.47 -15.40 9.78
CA ARG A 358 7.37 -15.55 8.80
C ARG A 358 6.03 -15.15 9.40
N LEU A 359 5.74 -15.58 10.64
CA LEU A 359 4.52 -15.20 11.34
C LEU A 359 4.43 -13.68 11.57
N ILE A 360 5.51 -13.06 12.05
CA ILE A 360 5.56 -11.61 12.28
C ILE A 360 5.35 -10.86 10.95
N VAL A 361 6.06 -11.24 9.89
CA VAL A 361 5.92 -10.65 8.55
C VAL A 361 4.49 -10.77 8.03
N ALA A 362 3.86 -11.94 8.19
CA ALA A 362 2.48 -12.17 7.79
C ALA A 362 1.50 -11.26 8.56
N ILE A 363 1.66 -11.14 9.88
CA ILE A 363 0.83 -10.27 10.72
C ILE A 363 1.00 -8.79 10.32
N ILE A 364 2.24 -8.34 10.11
CA ILE A 364 2.52 -6.95 9.68
C ILE A 364 1.80 -6.69 8.36
N ALA A 365 2.07 -7.50 7.33
CA ALA A 365 1.53 -7.30 5.99
C ALA A 365 -0.01 -7.37 5.96
N LEU A 366 -0.62 -8.35 6.63
CA LEU A 366 -2.07 -8.46 6.71
C LEU A 366 -2.69 -7.31 7.52
N SER A 367 -2.03 -6.83 8.57
CA SER A 367 -2.52 -5.67 9.33
C SER A 367 -2.61 -4.43 8.45
N LEU A 368 -1.67 -4.23 7.53
CA LEU A 368 -1.69 -3.12 6.57
C LEU A 368 -2.85 -3.25 5.58
N VAL A 369 -3.09 -4.45 5.05
CA VAL A 369 -4.22 -4.76 4.15
C VAL A 369 -5.56 -4.54 4.83
N VAL A 370 -5.70 -4.99 6.08
CA VAL A 370 -6.96 -4.93 6.84
C VAL A 370 -7.22 -3.53 7.43
N SER A 371 -6.18 -2.74 7.67
CA SER A 371 -6.30 -1.44 8.33
C SER A 371 -7.32 -0.46 7.72
N PRO A 372 -7.48 -0.33 6.39
CA PRO A 372 -8.44 0.62 5.86
C PRO A 372 -9.87 0.11 6.03
N LEU A 373 -10.08 -1.20 5.92
CA LEU A 373 -11.35 -1.87 6.25
C LEU A 373 -11.68 -1.70 7.74
N TRP A 374 -10.69 -1.84 8.61
CA TRP A 374 -10.81 -1.64 10.05
C TRP A 374 -11.29 -0.21 10.39
N LEU A 375 -10.66 0.81 9.78
CA LEU A 375 -11.07 2.20 9.95
C LEU A 375 -12.50 2.46 9.48
N MET A 376 -12.88 1.97 8.29
CA MET A 376 -14.24 2.20 7.78
C MET A 376 -15.29 1.53 8.68
N THR A 377 -15.03 0.30 9.10
CA THR A 377 -15.90 -0.44 10.02
C THR A 377 -16.08 0.35 11.32
N ALA A 378 -14.98 0.82 11.91
CA ALA A 378 -15.04 1.58 13.15
C ALA A 378 -15.74 2.95 13.00
N ARG A 379 -15.56 3.64 11.86
CA ARG A 379 -16.29 4.89 11.57
C ARG A 379 -17.78 4.65 11.38
N ARG A 380 -18.19 3.56 10.72
CA ARG A 380 -19.60 3.17 10.57
C ARG A 380 -20.22 2.81 11.92
N MET A 381 -19.53 2.00 12.73
CA MET A 381 -19.98 1.67 14.09
C MET A 381 -20.18 2.91 14.96
N ARG A 382 -19.30 3.91 14.87
CA ARG A 382 -19.44 5.19 15.58
C ARG A 382 -20.67 6.00 15.14
N GLN A 383 -20.97 6.01 13.84
CA GLN A 383 -22.16 6.70 13.32
C GLN A 383 -23.46 6.01 13.77
N LEU A 384 -23.44 4.69 13.91
CA LEU A 384 -24.58 3.89 14.35
C LEU A 384 -24.77 3.94 15.88
N THR A 385 -23.69 3.95 16.67
CA THR A 385 -23.78 4.10 18.14
C THR A 385 -24.25 5.49 18.57
N ALA A 386 -24.10 6.52 17.74
CA ALA A 386 -24.74 7.82 17.94
C ALA A 386 -26.28 7.77 17.81
N GLY A 387 -26.84 6.64 17.31
CA GLY A 387 -28.27 6.41 17.08
C GLY A 387 -28.94 5.32 17.94
N GLY A 388 -28.28 4.75 18.95
CA GLY A 388 -28.86 3.71 19.84
C GLY A 388 -28.48 2.26 19.46
N ILE A 389 -28.60 1.33 20.43
CA ILE A 389 -28.04 -0.04 20.42
C ILE A 389 -28.84 -0.97 19.49
N TRP A 390 -28.16 -1.65 18.55
CA TRP A 390 -28.75 -2.65 17.62
C TRP A 390 -28.01 -4.00 17.69
N ARG A 391 -28.67 -5.09 17.26
CA ARG A 391 -28.12 -6.46 17.20
C ARG A 391 -27.03 -6.59 16.13
N LEU A 392 -26.14 -7.59 16.28
CA LEU A 392 -24.97 -7.82 15.40
C LEU A 392 -25.35 -7.98 13.93
N ASP A 393 -26.51 -8.59 13.67
CA ASP A 393 -27.03 -8.89 12.33
C ASP A 393 -27.47 -7.60 11.60
N ASP A 394 -28.18 -6.72 12.32
CA ASP A 394 -28.59 -5.39 11.84
C ASP A 394 -27.37 -4.50 11.60
N LEU A 395 -26.35 -4.61 12.46
CA LEU A 395 -25.07 -3.93 12.32
C LEU A 395 -24.32 -4.40 11.08
N LEU A 396 -24.18 -5.72 10.85
CA LEU A 396 -23.52 -6.26 9.67
C LEU A 396 -24.26 -5.89 8.38
N PHE A 397 -25.60 -5.95 8.37
CA PHE A 397 -26.41 -5.54 7.23
C PHE A 397 -26.30 -4.04 6.95
N ALA A 398 -26.38 -3.19 7.98
CA ALA A 398 -26.22 -1.74 7.83
C ALA A 398 -24.79 -1.35 7.43
N ILE A 399 -23.78 -2.06 7.95
CA ILE A 399 -22.37 -1.82 7.64
C ILE A 399 -22.08 -2.24 6.20
N TYR A 400 -22.54 -3.38 5.69
CA TYR A 400 -22.17 -3.88 4.36
C TYR A 400 -23.25 -3.73 3.28
N GLU A 401 -24.34 -3.00 3.54
CA GLU A 401 -25.48 -2.88 2.61
C GLU A 401 -25.09 -2.33 1.23
N GLN A 402 -24.13 -1.41 1.16
CA GLN A 402 -23.67 -0.84 -0.11
C GLN A 402 -22.76 -1.81 -0.86
N GLU A 403 -21.83 -2.46 -0.17
CA GLU A 403 -20.91 -3.45 -0.72
C GLU A 403 -21.65 -4.70 -1.18
N ALA A 404 -22.57 -5.22 -0.37
CA ALA A 404 -23.45 -6.34 -0.71
C ALA A 404 -24.35 -5.98 -1.90
N ARG A 405 -24.93 -4.76 -1.96
CA ARG A 405 -25.69 -4.30 -3.13
C ARG A 405 -24.83 -4.12 -4.37
N LEU A 406 -23.56 -3.73 -4.24
CA LEU A 406 -22.64 -3.61 -5.37
C LEU A 406 -22.19 -4.97 -5.89
N ILE A 407 -21.92 -5.94 -5.00
CA ILE A 407 -21.65 -7.33 -5.36
C ILE A 407 -22.89 -7.96 -6.01
N LEU A 408 -24.08 -7.77 -5.44
CA LEU A 408 -25.34 -8.26 -6.01
C LEU A 408 -25.71 -7.57 -7.32
N ARG A 409 -25.46 -6.26 -7.48
CA ARG A 409 -25.66 -5.54 -8.75
C ARG A 409 -24.61 -5.92 -9.79
N GLY A 410 -23.38 -6.17 -9.37
CA GLY A 410 -22.30 -6.69 -10.20
C GLY A 410 -22.59 -8.12 -10.66
N ALA A 411 -23.06 -8.98 -9.76
CA ALA A 411 -23.51 -10.33 -10.06
C ALA A 411 -24.77 -10.33 -10.96
N LYS A 412 -25.73 -9.42 -10.73
CA LYS A 412 -26.91 -9.25 -11.61
C LYS A 412 -26.57 -8.63 -12.95
N ARG A 413 -25.57 -7.73 -13.04
CA ARG A 413 -25.06 -7.20 -14.31
C ARG A 413 -24.26 -8.26 -15.06
N GLY A 414 -23.39 -8.99 -14.38
CA GLY A 414 -22.67 -10.14 -14.94
C GLY A 414 -23.64 -11.21 -15.44
N ALA A 415 -24.69 -11.54 -14.68
CA ALA A 415 -25.73 -12.46 -15.12
C ALA A 415 -26.55 -11.91 -16.31
N ARG A 416 -26.86 -10.60 -16.34
CA ARG A 416 -27.54 -9.95 -17.48
C ARG A 416 -26.67 -9.90 -18.71
N ASP A 417 -25.41 -9.52 -18.60
CA ASP A 417 -24.45 -9.45 -19.70
C ASP A 417 -24.14 -10.86 -20.21
N SER A 418 -24.00 -11.88 -19.34
CA SER A 418 -23.90 -13.27 -19.76
C SER A 418 -25.16 -13.76 -20.47
N SER A 419 -26.36 -13.40 -20.00
CA SER A 419 -27.61 -13.74 -20.69
C SER A 419 -27.77 -13.01 -22.02
N ALA A 420 -27.34 -11.75 -22.11
CA ALA A 420 -27.40 -10.94 -23.31
C ALA A 420 -26.40 -11.45 -24.36
N VAL A 421 -25.17 -11.78 -23.95
CA VAL A 421 -24.15 -12.40 -24.79
C VAL A 421 -24.60 -13.78 -25.26
N PHE A 422 -25.19 -14.60 -24.39
CA PHE A 422 -25.70 -15.92 -24.76
C PHE A 422 -26.89 -15.83 -25.74
N GLN A 423 -27.75 -14.84 -25.58
CA GLN A 423 -28.90 -14.61 -26.46
C GLN A 423 -28.47 -14.00 -27.80
N GLN A 424 -27.47 -13.13 -27.80
CA GLN A 424 -26.84 -12.60 -29.01
C GLN A 424 -26.11 -13.71 -29.78
N PHE A 425 -25.42 -14.61 -29.07
CA PHE A 425 -24.79 -15.80 -29.65
C PHE A 425 -25.82 -16.77 -30.22
N ARG A 426 -26.94 -17.01 -29.52
CA ARG A 426 -28.06 -17.83 -30.01
C ARG A 426 -28.71 -17.24 -31.26
N ASN A 427 -28.89 -15.92 -31.31
CA ASN A 427 -29.44 -15.23 -32.47
C ASN A 427 -28.46 -15.29 -33.67
N HIS A 428 -27.15 -15.20 -33.40
CA HIS A 428 -26.14 -15.33 -34.45
C HIS A 428 -26.07 -16.75 -35.01
N ILE A 429 -26.20 -17.77 -34.16
CA ILE A 429 -26.33 -19.17 -34.59
C ILE A 429 -27.61 -19.39 -35.39
N ALA A 430 -28.73 -18.79 -34.97
CA ALA A 430 -30.00 -18.88 -35.70
C ALA A 430 -29.89 -18.22 -37.10
N GLU A 431 -29.26 -17.05 -37.19
CA GLU A 431 -29.03 -16.37 -38.47
C GLU A 431 -28.10 -17.16 -39.40
N LEU A 432 -27.03 -17.75 -38.85
CA LEU A 432 -26.14 -18.65 -39.59
C LEU A 432 -26.87 -19.89 -40.09
N SER A 433 -27.75 -20.48 -39.27
CA SER A 433 -28.57 -21.63 -39.67
C SER A 433 -29.54 -21.29 -40.81
N HIS A 434 -30.15 -20.09 -40.78
CA HIS A 434 -31.04 -19.61 -41.82
C HIS A 434 -30.29 -19.37 -43.13
N ARG A 435 -29.13 -18.70 -43.09
CA ARG A 435 -28.28 -18.49 -44.27
C ARG A 435 -27.78 -19.80 -44.86
N MET A 436 -27.42 -20.78 -44.03
CA MET A 436 -27.08 -22.12 -44.54
C MET A 436 -28.26 -22.83 -45.19
N SER A 437 -29.48 -22.65 -44.67
CA SER A 437 -30.69 -23.23 -45.27
C SER A 437 -31.02 -22.58 -46.62
N GLU A 438 -30.84 -21.26 -46.76
CA GLU A 438 -30.99 -20.55 -48.04
C GLU A 438 -29.93 -20.98 -49.05
N ILE A 439 -28.69 -21.18 -48.63
CA ILE A 439 -27.62 -21.66 -49.51
C ILE A 439 -27.91 -23.10 -49.98
N ARG A 440 -28.47 -23.96 -49.10
CA ARG A 440 -28.91 -25.31 -49.50
C ARG A 440 -30.09 -25.28 -50.46
N ALA A 441 -31.08 -24.41 -50.21
CA ALA A 441 -32.23 -24.25 -51.11
C ALA A 441 -31.78 -23.73 -52.49
N ARG A 442 -30.86 -22.75 -52.54
CA ARG A 442 -30.28 -22.26 -53.80
C ARG A 442 -29.48 -23.34 -54.52
N ARG A 443 -28.73 -24.19 -53.80
CA ARG A 443 -28.02 -25.33 -54.40
C ARG A 443 -28.97 -26.41 -54.93
N GLN A 444 -30.12 -26.65 -54.30
CA GLN A 444 -31.13 -27.58 -54.81
C GLN A 444 -31.83 -27.03 -56.07
N VAL A 445 -32.15 -25.74 -56.11
CA VAL A 445 -32.71 -25.10 -57.32
C VAL A 445 -31.67 -25.10 -58.45
N GLN A 446 -30.39 -24.89 -58.14
CA GLN A 446 -29.32 -24.93 -59.13
C GLN A 446 -29.01 -26.36 -59.60
N SER A 447 -29.15 -27.39 -58.75
CA SER A 447 -29.01 -28.79 -59.22
C SER A 447 -30.23 -29.27 -60.00
N ALA A 448 -31.42 -28.74 -59.73
CA ALA A 448 -32.61 -28.99 -60.54
C ALA A 448 -32.48 -28.35 -61.94
N ALA A 449 -31.96 -27.13 -62.02
CA ALA A 449 -31.69 -26.46 -63.30
C ALA A 449 -30.59 -27.15 -64.14
N ILE A 450 -29.60 -27.78 -63.49
CA ILE A 450 -28.56 -28.56 -64.19
C ILE A 450 -29.11 -29.87 -64.77
N ASN A 451 -30.11 -30.50 -64.12
CA ASN A 451 -30.74 -31.71 -64.63
C ASN A 451 -31.70 -31.45 -65.82
N ASP A 452 -32.24 -30.24 -65.95
CA ASP A 452 -33.08 -29.86 -67.11
C ASP A 452 -32.23 -29.55 -68.36
N ASP A 453 -30.96 -29.14 -68.20
CA ASP A 453 -30.02 -28.88 -69.30
C ASP A 453 -29.36 -30.15 -69.87
N GLU A 454 -29.41 -31.29 -69.17
CA GLU A 454 -28.88 -32.59 -69.64
C GLU A 454 -29.76 -33.27 -70.71
N ASN A 455 -30.91 -32.69 -71.07
CA ASN A 455 -31.85 -33.24 -72.05
C ASN A 455 -31.85 -32.52 -73.42
N MET A 456 -30.85 -31.70 -73.74
CA MET A 456 -30.68 -31.07 -75.05
C MET A 456 -29.54 -31.72 -75.85
N THR A 457 -29.89 -32.31 -77.00
CA THR A 457 -29.04 -33.01 -77.98
C THR A 457 -27.79 -32.25 -78.46
N PRO A 458 -26.70 -32.94 -78.87
CA PRO A 458 -25.38 -32.33 -79.06
C PRO A 458 -25.20 -31.73 -80.46
N LEU A 459 -24.52 -30.57 -80.55
CA LEU A 459 -23.95 -30.07 -81.80
C LEU A 459 -22.42 -29.93 -81.70
N LYS A 460 -21.79 -30.71 -82.59
CA LYS A 460 -20.41 -30.76 -83.06
C LYS A 460 -19.52 -29.54 -82.79
N GLY A 461 -18.35 -29.85 -82.22
CA GLY A 461 -17.03 -29.60 -82.82
C GLY A 461 -16.54 -28.16 -82.94
N GLU A 462 -15.49 -27.82 -82.18
CA GLU A 462 -14.22 -27.35 -82.73
C GLU A 462 -13.18 -27.21 -81.61
N VAL A 463 -11.93 -27.47 -81.98
CA VAL A 463 -10.71 -27.47 -81.16
C VAL A 463 -9.99 -26.14 -81.36
N LEU A 464 -9.34 -25.59 -80.31
CA LEU A 464 -8.08 -24.76 -80.26
C LEU A 464 -8.17 -23.67 -79.14
N PRO A 465 -7.06 -23.06 -78.66
CA PRO A 465 -6.04 -23.60 -77.75
C PRO A 465 -5.74 -22.61 -76.57
N PRO A 466 -4.78 -22.88 -75.65
CA PRO A 466 -4.62 -22.15 -74.40
C PRO A 466 -3.46 -21.13 -74.42
N GLU A 467 -3.71 -19.88 -74.05
CA GLU A 467 -2.69 -18.88 -73.66
C GLU A 467 -3.37 -17.80 -72.81
N ARG A 468 -2.77 -17.12 -71.83
CA ARG A 468 -1.47 -17.17 -71.17
C ARG A 468 -1.65 -16.44 -69.84
N ARG A 469 -0.89 -16.88 -68.84
CA ARG A 469 -0.68 -16.15 -67.57
C ARG A 469 -0.17 -14.74 -67.85
N GLU A 470 -0.73 -13.74 -67.19
CA GLU A 470 0.07 -12.62 -66.72
C GLU A 470 -0.41 -12.06 -65.38
N PHE A 471 0.58 -11.89 -64.53
CA PHE A 471 0.55 -11.54 -63.12
C PHE A 471 0.76 -10.04 -63.04
N LYS A 472 -0.15 -9.24 -62.45
CA LYS A 472 0.20 -7.88 -62.01
C LYS A 472 -0.40 -7.54 -60.65
N ARG A 473 0.54 -7.40 -59.70
CA ARG A 473 0.42 -6.72 -58.41
C ARG A 473 -0.01 -5.27 -58.60
N ARG A 474 -0.89 -4.78 -57.71
CA ARG A 474 -0.65 -3.67 -56.75
C ARG A 474 -2.00 -3.08 -56.31
N ALA A 475 -2.35 -3.24 -55.04
CA ALA A 475 -2.31 -2.19 -54.02
C ALA A 475 -2.73 -2.80 -52.68
#